data_AF-A0A936F849-F1
#
_entry.id   AF-A0A936F849-F1
#
_cell.length_a   1.000
_cell.length_b   1.000
_cell.length_c   1.000
_cell.angle_alpha   90.00
_cell.angle_beta   90.00
_cell.angle_gamma   90.00
#
_symmetry.space_group_name_H-M   'P 1'
#
loop_
_entity.id
_entity.type
_entity.pdbx_description
1 polymer ?
#
loop_
_entity_poly.entity_id
_entity_poly.type
_entity_poly.pdbx_seq_one_letter_code
_entity_poly.pdbx_strand_id
1 'polypeptide(L)'
;MSAPYRIMVWTGGAALLAATLIDTLSVIGRHIGWPVHGAIELIQAAVLVSGGLSLLSATLANGHARVHFVLDRLSPTAKALAERVCHGATATFFACMLIGSAWIAADLWGGHEQSELLGVSWAAMRAFANLCLAITLAFLLAKAVRRAR
;
A
#
# COMPACT_ATOMS: atom_id res chain seq x y z
N MET A 1 -17.30 10.83 -8.22
CA MET A 1 -16.35 10.26 -7.24
C MET A 1 -16.88 10.51 -5.84
N SER A 2 -16.86 9.52 -4.94
CA SER A 2 -17.30 9.73 -3.56
C SER A 2 -16.30 10.60 -2.80
N ALA A 3 -16.77 11.37 -1.81
CA ALA A 3 -15.92 12.18 -0.94
C ALA A 3 -14.74 11.40 -0.32
N PRO A 4 -14.92 10.19 0.27
CA PRO A 4 -13.81 9.43 0.84
C PRO A 4 -12.75 9.03 -0.19
N TYR A 5 -13.16 8.62 -1.40
CA TYR A 5 -12.22 8.26 -2.46
C TYR A 5 -11.35 9.46 -2.86
N ARG A 6 -11.96 10.64 -2.99
CA ARG A 6 -11.22 11.87 -3.33
C ARG A 6 -10.21 12.23 -2.25
N ILE A 7 -10.58 12.09 -0.97
CA ILE A 7 -9.67 12.33 0.16
C ILE A 7 -8.46 11.41 0.02
N MET A 8 -8.67 10.09 -0.16
CA MET A 8 -7.58 9.10 -0.28
C MET A 8 -6.60 9.42 -1.42
N VAL A 9 -7.11 9.83 -2.58
CA VAL A 9 -6.27 10.19 -3.74
C VAL A 9 -5.44 11.43 -3.44
N TRP A 10 -6.04 12.49 -2.89
CA TRP A 10 -5.30 13.72 -2.59
C TRP A 10 -4.30 13.54 -1.47
N THR A 11 -4.66 12.85 -0.39
CA THR A 11 -3.73 12.60 0.72
C THR A 11 -2.61 11.65 0.32
N GLY A 12 -2.92 10.58 -0.41
CA GLY A 12 -1.90 9.67 -0.95
C GLY A 12 -0.96 10.37 -1.94
N GLY A 13 -1.51 11.14 -2.87
CA GLY A 13 -0.73 11.93 -3.84
C GLY A 13 0.12 13.02 -3.20
N ALA A 14 -0.41 13.75 -2.21
CA ALA A 14 0.35 14.74 -1.46
C ALA A 14 1.49 14.10 -0.67
N ALA A 15 1.26 12.94 -0.05
CA ALA A 15 2.31 12.18 0.63
C ALA A 15 3.39 11.71 -0.35
N LEU A 16 3.04 11.29 -1.56
CA LEU A 16 4.01 10.94 -2.60
C LEU A 16 4.88 12.14 -3.00
N LEU A 17 4.25 13.29 -3.27
CA LEU A 17 4.97 14.52 -3.62
C LEU A 17 5.89 14.98 -2.48
N ALA A 18 5.45 14.85 -1.23
CA ALA A 18 6.27 15.12 -0.06
C ALA A 18 7.48 14.18 0.01
N ALA A 19 7.30 12.87 -0.22
CA ALA A 19 8.40 11.92 -0.27
C ALA A 19 9.42 12.29 -1.36
N THR A 20 8.96 12.61 -2.56
CA THR A 20 9.83 13.07 -3.67
C THR A 20 10.57 14.35 -3.32
N LEU A 21 9.90 15.33 -2.73
CA LEU A 21 10.52 16.59 -2.33
C LEU A 21 11.60 16.36 -1.27
N ILE A 22 11.31 15.57 -0.23
CA ILE A 22 12.25 15.27 0.86
C ILE A 22 13.47 14.54 0.31
N ASP A 23 13.28 13.56 -0.56
CA ASP A 23 14.40 12.82 -1.17
C ASP A 23 15.25 13.74 -2.07
N THR A 24 14.61 14.60 -2.86
CA THR A 24 15.29 15.60 -3.69
C THR A 24 16.12 16.57 -2.85
N LEU A 25 15.52 17.14 -1.80
CA LEU A 25 16.22 18.03 -0.87
C LEU A 25 17.34 17.32 -0.13
N SER A 26 17.19 16.03 0.17
CA SER A 26 18.22 15.22 0.82
C SER A 26 19.42 15.00 -0.09
N VAL A 27 19.19 14.76 -1.39
CA VAL A 27 20.27 14.65 -2.39
C VAL A 27 20.99 15.99 -2.54
N ILE A 28 20.25 17.08 -2.77
CA ILE A 28 20.84 18.43 -2.90
C ILE A 28 21.61 18.81 -1.64
N GLY A 29 21.01 18.59 -0.47
CA GLY A 29 21.60 18.86 0.84
C GLY A 29 22.95 18.17 1.03
N ARG A 30 23.07 16.89 0.64
CA ARG A 30 24.34 16.16 0.68
C ARG A 30 25.41 16.79 -0.23
N HIS A 31 25.02 17.35 -1.38
CA HIS A 31 25.96 18.00 -2.30
C HIS A 31 26.42 19.39 -1.83
N ILE A 32 25.58 20.12 -1.09
CA ILE A 32 25.92 21.46 -0.59
C ILE A 32 26.45 21.48 0.85
N GLY A 33 26.65 20.30 1.47
CA GLY A 33 27.17 20.17 2.83
C GLY A 33 26.13 20.33 3.95
N TRP A 34 24.84 20.37 3.61
CA TRP A 34 23.72 20.44 4.56
C TRP A 34 22.80 19.21 4.44
N PRO A 35 23.19 18.07 5.04
CA PRO A 35 22.34 16.87 4.99
C PRO A 35 21.03 17.09 5.74
N VAL A 36 19.93 16.63 5.14
CA VAL A 36 18.60 16.64 5.77
C VAL A 36 18.55 15.51 6.80
N HIS A 37 18.55 15.88 8.08
CA HIS A 37 18.44 14.93 9.19
C HIS A 37 17.03 14.36 9.26
N GLY A 38 16.89 13.07 9.54
CA GLY A 38 15.58 12.40 9.63
C GLY A 38 14.91 12.16 8.28
N ALA A 39 15.59 12.42 7.16
CA ALA A 39 15.03 12.24 5.82
C ALA A 39 14.48 10.82 5.59
N ILE A 40 15.21 9.79 6.02
CA ILE A 40 14.80 8.40 5.86
C ILE A 40 13.47 8.13 6.57
N GLU A 41 13.34 8.58 7.82
CA GLU A 41 12.14 8.38 8.64
C GLU A 41 10.92 9.09 8.03
N LEU A 42 11.11 10.33 7.55
CA LEU A 42 10.06 11.09 6.87
C LEU A 42 9.64 10.42 5.56
N ILE A 43 10.61 9.96 4.76
CA ILE A 43 10.34 9.26 3.50
C ILE A 43 9.58 7.97 3.79
N GLN A 44 9.98 7.18 4.78
CA GLN A 44 9.30 5.95 5.15
C GLN A 44 7.84 6.21 5.55
N ALA A 45 7.58 7.23 6.38
CA ALA A 45 6.22 7.60 6.77
C ALA A 45 5.39 8.08 5.56
N ALA A 46 5.95 8.96 4.73
CA ALA A 46 5.27 9.49 3.56
C ALA A 46 4.97 8.41 2.51
N VAL A 47 5.93 7.52 2.24
CA VAL A 47 5.78 6.38 1.33
C VAL A 47 4.76 5.38 1.88
N LEU A 48 4.75 5.12 3.19
CA LEU A 48 3.77 4.24 3.81
C LEU A 48 2.33 4.78 3.62
N VAL A 49 2.11 6.07 3.90
CA VAL A 49 0.80 6.72 3.71
C VAL A 49 0.41 6.72 2.24
N SER A 50 1.32 7.14 1.36
CA SER A 50 1.10 7.15 -0.09
C SER A 50 0.76 5.77 -0.62
N GLY A 51 1.58 4.76 -0.29
CA GLY A 51 1.42 3.39 -0.75
C GLY A 51 0.14 2.74 -0.22
N GLY A 52 -0.17 2.91 1.07
CA GLY A 52 -1.39 2.38 1.69
C GLY A 52 -2.67 2.94 1.06
N LEU A 53 -2.74 4.25 0.85
CA LEU A 53 -3.91 4.91 0.25
C LEU A 53 -4.01 4.67 -1.26
N SER A 54 -2.88 4.61 -1.97
CA SER A 54 -2.84 4.25 -3.39
C SER A 54 -3.29 2.81 -3.59
N LEU A 55 -2.87 1.89 -2.73
CA LEU A 55 -3.31 0.51 -2.76
C LEU A 55 -4.84 0.42 -2.60
N LEU A 56 -5.38 1.05 -1.55
CA LEU A 56 -6.81 1.02 -1.29
C LEU A 56 -7.63 1.67 -2.42
N SER A 57 -7.20 2.83 -2.91
CA SER A 57 -7.88 3.51 -4.01
C SER A 57 -7.82 2.71 -5.32
N ALA A 58 -6.70 2.05 -5.62
CA ALA A 58 -6.58 1.14 -6.76
C ALA A 58 -7.50 -0.08 -6.61
N THR A 59 -7.56 -0.68 -5.42
CA THR A 59 -8.46 -1.81 -5.14
C THR A 59 -9.93 -1.42 -5.30
N LEU A 60 -10.34 -0.26 -4.77
CA LEU A 60 -11.70 0.29 -4.93
C LEU A 60 -12.05 0.56 -6.40
N ALA A 61 -11.10 1.06 -7.19
CA ALA A 61 -11.28 1.33 -8.61
C ALA A 61 -11.21 0.08 -9.50
N ASN A 62 -10.95 -1.10 -8.93
CA ASN A 62 -10.59 -2.32 -9.68
C ASN A 62 -9.37 -2.13 -10.60
N GLY A 63 -8.46 -1.23 -10.23
CA GLY A 63 -7.29 -0.85 -11.01
C GLY A 63 -6.10 -1.80 -10.88
N HIS A 64 -6.25 -2.96 -10.23
CA HIS A 64 -5.20 -3.99 -10.27
C HIS A 64 -4.92 -4.36 -11.73
N ALA A 65 -3.65 -4.27 -12.13
CA ALA A 65 -3.24 -4.37 -13.52
C ALA A 65 -3.77 -5.66 -14.18
N ARG A 66 -4.44 -5.49 -15.32
CA ARG A 66 -4.93 -6.58 -16.17
C ARG A 66 -4.29 -6.44 -17.54
N VAL A 67 -3.68 -7.50 -18.03
CA VAL A 67 -3.08 -7.52 -19.36
C VAL A 67 -4.17 -7.83 -20.39
N HIS A 68 -4.95 -6.81 -20.74
CA HIS A 68 -6.07 -6.94 -21.69
C HIS A 68 -5.63 -7.51 -23.04
N PHE A 69 -4.43 -7.17 -23.50
CA PHE A 69 -3.82 -7.73 -24.71
C PHE A 69 -3.78 -9.27 -24.73
N VAL A 70 -3.55 -9.90 -23.57
CA VAL A 70 -3.56 -11.36 -23.43
C VAL A 70 -4.98 -11.87 -23.20
N LEU A 71 -5.73 -11.22 -22.31
CA LEU A 71 -7.08 -11.65 -21.93
C LEU A 71 -8.07 -11.63 -23.10
N ASP A 72 -7.91 -10.71 -24.04
CA ASP A 72 -8.81 -10.54 -25.18
C ASP A 72 -8.54 -11.55 -26.31
N ARG A 73 -7.42 -12.28 -26.24
CA ARG A 73 -7.09 -13.39 -27.15
C ARG A 73 -7.57 -14.75 -26.64
N LEU A 74 -8.09 -14.84 -25.43
CA LEU A 74 -8.53 -16.09 -24.80
C LEU A 74 -10.00 -16.41 -25.12
N SER A 75 -10.33 -17.70 -25.18
CA SER A 75 -11.73 -18.14 -25.22
C SER A 75 -12.47 -17.71 -23.94
N PRO A 76 -13.82 -17.58 -23.96
CA PRO A 76 -14.58 -17.11 -22.80
C PRO A 76 -14.32 -17.92 -21.53
N THR A 77 -14.18 -19.24 -21.65
CA THR A 77 -13.88 -20.15 -20.54
C THR A 77 -12.47 -19.94 -19.98
N ALA A 78 -11.47 -19.80 -20.86
CA ALA A 78 -10.09 -19.55 -20.45
C ALA A 78 -9.93 -18.17 -19.81
N LYS A 79 -10.63 -17.15 -20.32
CA LYS A 79 -10.67 -15.80 -19.74
C LYS A 79 -11.28 -15.83 -18.33
N ALA A 80 -12.39 -16.55 -18.14
CA ALA A 80 -13.02 -16.70 -16.83
C ALA A 80 -12.11 -17.43 -15.82
N LEU A 81 -11.41 -18.47 -16.25
CA LEU A 81 -10.44 -19.18 -15.41
C LEU A 81 -9.25 -18.27 -15.04
N ALA A 82 -8.67 -17.57 -16.02
CA ALA A 82 -7.58 -16.63 -15.78
C ALA A 82 -7.98 -15.53 -14.80
N GLU A 83 -9.18 -14.95 -14.92
CA GLU A 83 -9.67 -13.97 -13.94
C GLU A 83 -9.80 -14.56 -12.53
N ARG A 84 -10.31 -15.79 -12.40
CA ARG A 84 -10.43 -16.47 -11.09
C ARG A 84 -9.05 -16.72 -10.46
N VAL A 85 -8.09 -17.20 -11.26
CA VAL A 85 -6.71 -17.44 -10.80
C VAL A 85 -6.04 -16.13 -10.40
N CYS A 86 -6.12 -15.07 -11.21
CA CYS A 86 -5.57 -13.77 -10.86
C CYS A 86 -6.17 -13.21 -9.57
N HIS A 87 -7.50 -13.32 -9.40
CA HIS A 87 -8.16 -12.88 -8.17
C HIS A 87 -7.73 -13.70 -6.96
N GLY A 88 -7.67 -15.03 -7.07
CA GLY A 88 -7.19 -15.91 -6.02
C GLY A 88 -5.74 -15.60 -5.64
N ALA A 89 -4.85 -15.50 -6.62
CA ALA A 89 -3.44 -15.16 -6.40
C ALA A 89 -3.26 -13.80 -5.73
N THR A 90 -4.02 -12.78 -6.17
CA THR A 90 -3.98 -11.44 -5.57
C THR A 90 -4.45 -11.48 -4.11
N ALA A 91 -5.55 -12.18 -3.81
CA ALA A 91 -6.05 -12.31 -2.45
C ALA A 91 -5.07 -13.07 -1.54
N THR A 92 -4.51 -14.18 -2.02
CA THR A 92 -3.47 -14.95 -1.30
C THR A 92 -2.24 -14.10 -1.04
N PHE A 93 -1.77 -13.33 -2.03
CA PHE A 93 -0.63 -12.42 -1.85
C PHE A 93 -0.87 -11.42 -0.71
N PHE A 94 -2.03 -10.75 -0.70
CA PHE A 94 -2.37 -9.81 0.37
C PHE A 94 -2.60 -10.49 1.73
N ALA A 95 -3.12 -11.73 1.74
CA ALA A 95 -3.24 -12.51 2.98
C ALA A 95 -1.86 -12.86 3.55
N CYS A 96 -0.92 -13.34 2.73
CA CYS A 96 0.45 -13.62 3.16
C CYS A 96 1.15 -12.35 3.68
N MET A 97 1.01 -11.23 2.97
CA MET A 97 1.55 -9.94 3.41
C MET A 97 0.97 -9.49 4.76
N LEU A 98 -0.36 -9.60 4.94
CA LEU A 98 -1.02 -9.24 6.20
C LEU A 98 -0.58 -10.14 7.34
N ILE A 99 -0.54 -11.46 7.13
CA ILE A 99 -0.10 -12.42 8.16
C ILE A 99 1.34 -12.14 8.57
N GLY A 100 2.25 -11.98 7.61
CA GLY A 100 3.66 -11.69 7.90
C GLY A 100 3.85 -10.35 8.62
N SER A 101 3.18 -9.29 8.15
CA SER A 101 3.24 -7.97 8.78
C SER A 101 2.59 -7.95 10.17
N ALA A 102 1.50 -8.68 10.39
CA ALA A 102 0.85 -8.80 11.69
C ALA A 102 1.71 -9.61 12.67
N TRP A 103 2.39 -10.66 12.20
CA TRP A 103 3.36 -11.40 13.01
C TRP A 103 4.47 -10.47 13.47
N ILE A 104 5.15 -9.78 12.56
CA ILE A 104 6.24 -8.84 12.90
C ILE A 104 5.73 -7.77 13.88
N ALA A 105 4.53 -7.23 13.64
CA ALA A 105 3.95 -6.23 14.53
C ALA A 105 3.67 -6.77 15.93
N ALA A 106 3.24 -8.03 16.07
CA ALA A 106 2.99 -8.66 17.36
C ALA A 106 4.29 -8.94 18.12
N ASP A 107 5.31 -9.44 17.43
CA ASP A 107 6.63 -9.72 18.02
C ASP A 107 7.31 -8.45 18.56
N LEU A 108 7.17 -7.35 17.83
CA LEU A 108 7.81 -6.06 18.16
C LEU A 108 6.90 -5.10 18.94
N TRP A 109 5.68 -5.50 19.33
CA TRP A 109 4.72 -4.58 19.96
C TRP A 109 5.19 -4.03 21.30
N GLY A 110 5.87 -4.85 22.10
CA GLY A 110 6.41 -4.46 23.42
C GLY A 110 7.71 -3.67 23.37
N GLY A 111 8.35 -3.55 22.20
CA GLY A 111 9.69 -2.98 22.05
C GLY A 111 9.79 -1.46 22.23
N HIS A 112 8.65 -0.75 22.34
CA HIS A 112 8.57 0.73 22.39
C HIS A 112 9.46 1.43 21.34
N GLU A 113 9.59 0.80 20.16
CA GLU A 113 10.49 1.28 19.11
C GLU A 113 9.98 2.63 18.58
N GLN A 114 10.85 3.64 18.68
CA GLN A 114 10.64 4.96 18.10
C GLN A 114 11.73 5.26 17.07
N SER A 115 11.45 6.17 16.15
CA SER A 115 12.44 6.64 15.21
C SER A 115 13.49 7.51 15.92
N GLU A 116 14.76 7.28 15.61
CA GLU A 116 15.90 7.85 16.35
C GLU A 116 15.93 9.38 16.30
N LEU A 117 15.48 9.97 15.19
CA LEU A 117 15.61 11.40 14.94
C LEU A 117 14.29 12.17 15.15
N LEU A 118 13.15 11.57 14.85
CA LEU A 118 11.84 12.22 14.90
C LEU A 118 10.87 11.66 15.94
N GLY A 119 11.24 10.58 16.64
CA GLY A 119 10.40 9.96 17.66
C GLY A 119 9.11 9.34 17.12
N VAL A 120 9.05 9.02 15.82
CA VAL A 120 7.87 8.42 15.19
C VAL A 120 7.71 6.98 15.69
N SER A 121 6.51 6.63 16.15
CA SER A 121 6.24 5.27 16.61
C SER A 121 6.19 4.27 15.44
N TRP A 122 7.15 3.34 15.40
CA TRP A 122 7.15 2.26 14.41
C TRP A 122 5.95 1.32 14.58
N ALA A 123 5.46 1.15 15.80
CA ALA A 123 4.25 0.38 16.08
C ALA A 123 3.01 1.00 15.41
N ALA A 124 2.87 2.33 15.45
CA ALA A 124 1.77 3.03 14.78
C ALA A 124 1.87 2.89 13.24
N MET A 125 3.08 2.97 12.68
CA MET A 125 3.31 2.74 11.26
C MET A 125 2.92 1.32 10.83
N ARG A 126 3.34 0.30 11.59
CA ARG A 126 2.95 -1.10 11.34
C ARG A 126 1.45 -1.31 11.47
N ALA A 127 0.80 -0.70 12.46
CA ALA A 127 -0.65 -0.76 12.62
C ALA A 127 -1.39 -0.16 11.41
N PHE A 128 -0.94 1.00 10.91
CA PHE A 128 -1.49 1.61 9.71
C PHE A 128 -1.32 0.72 8.46
N ALA A 129 -0.14 0.12 8.28
CA ALA A 129 0.11 -0.82 7.18
C ALA A 129 -0.85 -2.03 7.24
N ASN A 130 -0.95 -2.65 8.42
CA ASN A 130 -1.83 -3.80 8.66
C ASN A 130 -3.30 -3.44 8.41
N LEU A 131 -3.74 -2.24 8.81
CA LEU A 131 -5.09 -1.77 8.54
C LEU A 131 -5.37 -1.65 7.04
N CYS A 132 -4.45 -1.05 6.27
CA CYS A 132 -4.60 -0.94 4.81
C CYS A 132 -4.64 -2.31 4.14
N LEU A 133 -3.79 -3.25 4.56
CA LEU A 133 -3.77 -4.62 4.06
C LEU A 133 -5.07 -5.37 4.39
N ALA A 134 -5.57 -5.24 5.63
CA ALA A 134 -6.81 -5.85 6.06
C ALA A 134 -8.03 -5.36 5.27
N ILE A 135 -8.15 -4.04 5.06
CA ILE A 135 -9.24 -3.46 4.26
C ILE A 135 -9.14 -3.92 2.80
N THR A 136 -7.93 -3.94 2.23
CA THR A 136 -7.69 -4.42 0.86
C THR A 136 -8.13 -5.88 0.70
N LEU A 137 -7.69 -6.75 1.61
CA LEU A 137 -8.04 -8.17 1.60
C LEU A 137 -9.55 -8.38 1.77
N ALA A 138 -10.17 -7.67 2.72
CA ALA A 138 -11.62 -7.74 2.94
C ALA A 138 -12.41 -7.37 1.68
N PHE A 139 -11.98 -6.32 0.97
CA PHE A 139 -12.61 -5.92 -0.28
C PHE A 139 -12.46 -6.97 -1.39
N LEU A 140 -11.27 -7.54 -1.54
CA LEU A 140 -11.00 -8.61 -2.52
C LEU A 140 -11.86 -9.86 -2.25
N LEU A 141 -11.95 -10.29 -0.99
CA LEU A 141 -12.77 -11.43 -0.58
C LEU A 141 -14.27 -11.15 -0.77
N ALA A 142 -14.75 -9.97 -0.35
CA ALA A 142 -16.15 -9.59 -0.55
C ALA A 142 -16.53 -9.57 -2.03
N LYS A 143 -15.63 -9.08 -2.90
CA LYS A 143 -15.83 -9.09 -4.35
C LYS A 143 -15.86 -10.52 -4.92
N ALA A 144 -14.99 -11.40 -4.43
CA ALA A 144 -14.97 -12.81 -4.85
C ALA A 144 -16.30 -13.51 -4.51
N VAL A 145 -16.83 -13.30 -3.31
CA VAL A 145 -18.12 -13.87 -2.88
C VAL A 145 -19.28 -13.30 -3.70
N ARG A 146 -19.31 -11.99 -3.97
CA ARG A 146 -20.37 -11.37 -4.78
C ARG A 146 -20.38 -11.81 -6.24
N ARG A 147 -19.23 -12.19 -6.82
CA ARG A 147 -19.15 -12.73 -8.18
C ARG A 147 -19.55 -14.21 -8.28
N ALA A 148 -19.58 -14.93 -7.16
CA ALA A 148 -19.94 -16.34 -7.09
C ALA A 148 -21.46 -16.55 -6.86
N ARG A 149 -22.19 -15.50 -6.46
CA ARG A 149 -23.65 -15.46 -6.40
C ARG A 149 -24.21 -14.91 -7.71
#